data_AF-A0A8C3F5L6-F1
#
_entry.id   AF-A0A8C3F5L6-F1
#
_cell.length_a   1.000
_cell.length_b   1.000
_cell.length_c   1.000
_cell.angle_alpha   90.00
_cell.angle_beta   90.00
_cell.angle_gamma   90.00
#
_symmetry.space_group_name_H-M   'P 1'
#
loop_
_entity.id
_entity.type
_entity.pdbx_description
1 polymer ?
#
loop_
_entity_poly.entity_id
_entity_poly.type
_entity_poly.pdbx_seq_one_letter_code
_entity_poly.pdbx_strand_id
1 'polypeptide(L)'
;AANLLPLQSQPSSFLLSKSVSRTVPCRRDAAGAVIKMSAPSMEERKACWGARDEYWKCLDENMEDAFRCQKLRCSFESRCPQQWVKYFDKRRDFLKYKEQLQAGKYEPPGTTEKS
;
A
#
# COMPACT_ATOMS: atom_id res chain seq x y z
N ALA A 1 -21.32 44.26 44.55
CA ALA A 1 -19.89 44.40 44.22
C ALA A 1 -19.38 43.08 43.69
N ALA A 2 -18.61 43.14 42.62
CA ALA A 2 -18.06 42.04 41.84
C ALA A 2 -17.31 41.00 42.69
N ASN A 3 -17.31 39.72 42.27
CA ASN A 3 -16.09 39.15 41.72
C ASN A 3 -16.27 37.77 41.06
N LEU A 4 -15.33 37.52 40.15
CA LEU A 4 -15.25 36.52 39.09
C LEU A 4 -14.86 35.10 39.57
N LEU A 5 -15.07 34.14 38.66
CA LEU A 5 -14.70 32.71 38.62
C LEU A 5 -13.23 32.39 39.02
N PRO A 6 -12.92 31.12 39.37
CA PRO A 6 -12.31 30.22 38.36
C PRO A 6 -12.84 28.77 38.43
N LEU A 7 -13.15 28.14 37.29
CA LEU A 7 -12.29 27.23 36.53
C LEU A 7 -12.09 25.83 37.16
N GLN A 8 -12.37 24.83 36.33
CA GLN A 8 -11.93 23.42 36.37
C GLN A 8 -12.84 22.39 37.03
N SER A 9 -13.56 21.65 36.18
CA SER A 9 -13.43 20.20 36.18
C SER A 9 -13.78 19.63 34.80
N GLN A 10 -12.76 19.23 34.06
CA GLN A 10 -12.85 18.11 33.12
C GLN A 10 -12.08 16.98 33.83
N PRO A 11 -12.49 15.72 33.67
CA PRO A 11 -11.68 14.95 32.73
C PRO A 11 -12.50 13.99 31.86
N SER A 12 -11.92 13.73 30.69
CA SER A 12 -11.76 12.43 30.04
C SER A 12 -12.94 11.44 30.18
N SER A 13 -13.44 10.85 29.12
CA SER A 13 -12.64 9.97 28.29
C SER A 13 -13.53 9.44 27.16
N PHE A 14 -13.00 9.44 25.94
CA PHE A 14 -13.04 8.27 25.07
C PHE A 14 -14.42 7.65 24.79
N LEU A 15 -15.21 8.30 23.93
CA LEU A 15 -15.84 7.52 22.87
C LEU A 15 -14.83 7.44 21.73
N LEU A 16 -13.88 6.52 21.87
CA LEU A 16 -13.15 5.97 20.74
C LEU A 16 -14.20 5.28 19.88
N SER A 17 -14.75 6.04 18.93
CA SER A 17 -15.44 5.48 17.78
C SER A 17 -14.42 4.61 17.07
N LYS A 18 -14.40 3.33 17.43
CA LYS A 18 -13.72 2.27 16.70
C LYS A 18 -14.47 2.16 15.37
N SER A 19 -14.20 3.09 14.47
CA SER A 19 -14.32 2.88 13.04
C SER A 19 -13.47 1.65 12.77
N VAL A 20 -14.10 0.48 12.73
CA VAL A 20 -13.44 -0.74 12.32
C VAL A 20 -12.91 -0.43 10.93
N SER A 21 -11.59 -0.25 10.84
CA SER A 21 -10.89 -0.20 9.58
C SER A 21 -11.28 -1.48 8.88
N ARG A 22 -12.19 -1.35 7.91
CA ARG A 22 -12.48 -2.42 6.99
C ARG A 22 -11.17 -2.63 6.27
N THR A 23 -10.34 -3.55 6.75
CA THR A 23 -9.47 -4.29 5.86
C THR A 23 -10.40 -4.81 4.80
N VAL A 24 -10.36 -4.20 3.63
CA VAL A 24 -11.06 -4.72 2.46
C VAL A 24 -10.11 -5.81 2.00
N PRO A 25 -10.30 -7.09 2.38
CA PRO A 25 -9.56 -8.14 1.70
C PRO A 25 -9.85 -7.94 0.22
N CYS A 26 -8.83 -8.06 -0.62
CA CYS A 26 -9.03 -8.15 -2.05
C CYS A 26 -9.94 -9.36 -2.27
N ARG A 27 -11.26 -9.13 -2.28
CA ARG A 27 -12.24 -10.13 -2.69
C ARG A 27 -11.87 -10.39 -4.14
N ARG A 28 -11.27 -11.55 -4.38
CA ARG A 28 -11.17 -12.12 -5.71
C ARG A 28 -12.60 -12.41 -6.12
N ASP A 29 -13.27 -11.43 -6.71
CA ASP A 29 -14.57 -11.63 -7.33
C ASP A 29 -14.41 -12.78 -8.33
N ALA A 30 -15.24 -13.80 -8.15
CA ALA A 30 -15.20 -15.09 -8.83
C ALA A 30 -15.70 -14.99 -10.29
N ALA A 31 -15.29 -13.94 -11.01
CA ALA A 31 -15.27 -13.92 -12.47
C ALA A 31 -13.87 -14.37 -12.89
N GLY A 32 -13.68 -15.68 -12.93
CA GLY A 32 -12.39 -16.36 -13.01
C GLY A 32 -11.45 -15.86 -14.12
N ALA A 33 -10.41 -15.16 -13.70
CA ALA A 33 -9.15 -15.14 -14.44
C ALA A 33 -8.27 -16.25 -13.86
N VAL A 34 -8.42 -17.46 -14.39
CA VAL A 34 -7.31 -18.44 -14.35
C VAL A 34 -6.25 -17.84 -15.26
N ILE A 35 -5.36 -17.01 -14.71
CA ILE A 35 -4.13 -16.59 -15.40
C ILE A 35 -3.26 -17.85 -15.45
N LYS A 36 -3.62 -18.69 -16.40
CA LYS A 36 -2.96 -19.92 -16.81
C LYS A 36 -1.50 -19.54 -17.09
N MET A 37 -0.56 -20.42 -16.76
CA MET A 37 0.88 -20.27 -17.02
C MET A 37 1.24 -20.12 -18.52
N SER A 38 0.23 -19.92 -19.37
CA SER A 38 0.32 -19.50 -20.76
C SER A 38 0.50 -17.98 -20.86
N ALA A 39 1.30 -17.54 -21.83
CA ALA A 39 1.59 -16.13 -22.05
C ALA A 39 0.31 -15.28 -22.13
N PRO A 40 0.19 -14.20 -21.32
CA PRO A 40 -0.97 -13.32 -21.38
C PRO A 40 -1.04 -12.65 -22.76
N SER A 41 -2.25 -12.47 -23.27
CA SER A 41 -2.51 -11.76 -24.51
C SER A 41 -2.00 -10.31 -24.45
N MET A 42 -1.83 -9.67 -25.61
CA MET A 42 -1.36 -8.29 -25.68
C MET A 42 -2.29 -7.33 -24.92
N GLU A 43 -3.60 -7.56 -24.96
CA GLU A 43 -4.60 -6.73 -24.28
C GLU A 43 -4.55 -6.91 -22.75
N GLU A 44 -4.43 -8.13 -22.26
CA GLU A 44 -4.25 -8.40 -20.81
C GLU A 44 -2.95 -7.77 -20.28
N ARG A 45 -1.88 -7.79 -21.08
CA ARG A 45 -0.62 -7.13 -20.73
C ARG A 45 -0.80 -5.62 -20.60
N LYS A 46 -1.48 -4.99 -21.55
CA LYS A 46 -1.78 -3.55 -21.50
C LYS A 46 -2.64 -3.20 -20.29
N ALA A 47 -3.68 -3.99 -20.02
CA ALA A 47 -4.56 -3.79 -18.87
C ALA A 47 -3.81 -3.94 -17.53
N CYS A 48 -2.90 -4.91 -17.44
CA CYS A 48 -2.03 -5.11 -16.29
C CYS A 48 -1.08 -3.92 -16.06
N TRP A 49 -0.41 -3.44 -17.12
CA TRP A 49 0.48 -2.27 -17.01
C TRP A 49 -0.28 -0.99 -16.65
N GLY A 50 -1.50 -0.79 -17.17
CA GLY A 50 -2.36 0.32 -16.77
C GLY A 50 -2.69 0.28 -15.28
N ALA A 51 -3.16 -0.87 -14.77
CA ALA A 51 -3.49 -1.02 -13.35
C ALA A 51 -2.26 -0.88 -12.44
N ARG A 52 -1.09 -1.32 -12.91
CA ARG A 52 0.19 -1.08 -12.23
C ARG A 52 0.46 0.42 -12.09
N ASP A 53 0.36 1.15 -13.19
CA ASP A 53 0.69 2.59 -13.21
C ASP A 53 -0.26 3.41 -12.34
N GLU A 54 -1.55 3.05 -12.32
CA GLU A 54 -2.54 3.63 -11.41
C GLU A 54 -2.19 3.38 -9.94
N TYR A 55 -1.86 2.13 -9.58
CA TYR A 55 -1.41 1.78 -8.23
C TYR A 55 -0.10 2.51 -7.88
N TRP A 56 0.80 2.65 -8.85
CA TRP A 56 2.10 3.27 -8.67
C TRP A 56 2.00 4.76 -8.40
N LYS A 57 1.20 5.46 -9.21
CA LYS A 57 0.86 6.87 -9.02
C LYS A 57 0.24 7.12 -7.65
N CYS A 58 -0.69 6.26 -7.22
CA CYS A 58 -1.29 6.39 -5.90
C CYS A 58 -0.24 6.31 -4.78
N LEU A 59 0.73 5.40 -4.87
CA LEU A 59 1.79 5.30 -3.85
C LEU A 59 2.72 6.52 -3.85
N ASP A 60 3.06 7.07 -5.01
CA ASP A 60 3.88 8.28 -5.09
C ASP A 60 3.15 9.50 -4.51
N GLU A 61 1.83 9.63 -4.71
CA GLU A 61 1.00 10.70 -4.14
C GLU A 61 0.75 10.54 -2.63
N ASN A 62 0.80 9.31 -2.10
CA ASN A 62 0.46 9.00 -0.71
C ASN A 62 1.68 8.61 0.15
N MET A 63 2.90 9.01 -0.23
CA MET A 63 4.12 8.71 0.54
C MET A 63 4.29 7.21 0.84
N GLU A 64 3.97 6.36 -0.13
CA GLU A 64 4.06 4.89 -0.04
C GLU A 64 3.07 4.23 0.95
N ASP A 65 1.99 4.92 1.31
CA ASP A 65 0.91 4.33 2.11
C ASP A 65 0.08 3.31 1.31
N ALA A 66 0.47 2.04 1.42
CA ALA A 66 -0.22 0.91 0.80
C ALA A 66 -1.68 0.73 1.27
N PHE A 67 -2.04 1.22 2.46
CA PHE A 67 -3.39 1.09 2.97
C PHE A 67 -4.37 1.98 2.19
N ARG A 68 -3.95 3.21 1.88
CA ARG A 68 -4.74 4.14 1.05
C ARG A 68 -4.93 3.64 -0.38
N CYS A 69 -3.92 2.97 -0.91
CA CYS A 69 -3.92 2.44 -2.27
C CYS A 69 -4.40 0.98 -2.38
N GLN A 70 -4.92 0.40 -1.29
CA GLN A 70 -5.30 -1.03 -1.23
C GLN A 70 -6.31 -1.43 -2.32
N LYS A 71 -7.26 -0.54 -2.66
CA LYS A 71 -8.24 -0.82 -3.72
C LYS A 71 -7.58 -0.99 -5.10
N LEU A 72 -6.60 -0.14 -5.42
CA LEU A 72 -5.84 -0.21 -6.67
C LEU A 72 -4.89 -1.41 -6.66
N ARG A 73 -4.33 -1.75 -5.49
CA ARG A 73 -3.53 -2.97 -5.30
C ARG A 73 -4.32 -4.22 -5.67
N CYS A 74 -5.58 -4.32 -5.22
CA CYS A 74 -6.44 -5.45 -5.56
C CYS A 74 -6.71 -5.55 -7.07
N SER A 75 -7.01 -4.42 -7.74
CA SER A 75 -7.21 -4.38 -9.19
C SER A 75 -5.95 -4.77 -9.97
N PHE A 76 -4.77 -4.40 -9.48
CA PHE A 76 -3.49 -4.78 -10.06
C PHE A 76 -3.26 -6.29 -9.92
N GLU A 77 -3.48 -6.88 -8.74
CA GLU A 77 -3.34 -8.32 -8.51
C GLU A 77 -4.33 -9.19 -9.30
N SER A 78 -5.53 -8.66 -9.56
CA SER A 78 -6.55 -9.39 -10.30
C SER A 78 -6.31 -9.37 -11.81
N ARG A 79 -5.72 -8.30 -12.35
CA ARG A 79 -5.44 -8.12 -13.78
C ARG A 79 -4.07 -8.66 -14.20
N CYS A 80 -3.14 -8.77 -13.27
CA CYS A 80 -1.77 -9.18 -13.56
C CYS A 80 -1.48 -10.62 -13.14
N PRO A 81 -0.62 -11.34 -13.90
CA PRO A 81 -0.03 -12.58 -13.43
C PRO A 81 0.73 -12.36 -12.11
N GLN A 82 0.59 -13.29 -11.15
CA GLN A 82 1.24 -13.19 -9.84
C GLN A 82 2.77 -13.09 -9.93
N GLN A 83 3.38 -13.74 -10.92
CA GLN A 83 4.83 -13.64 -11.17
C GLN A 83 5.25 -12.22 -11.56
N TRP A 84 4.42 -11.51 -12.34
CA TRP A 84 4.68 -10.13 -12.73
C TRP A 84 4.48 -9.18 -11.57
N VAL A 85 3.44 -9.39 -10.77
CA VAL A 85 3.21 -8.64 -9.53
C VAL A 85 4.46 -8.67 -8.64
N LYS A 86 4.94 -9.88 -8.34
CA LYS A 86 6.16 -10.08 -7.54
C LYS A 86 7.40 -9.41 -8.14
N TYR A 87 7.54 -9.46 -9.46
CA TYR A 87 8.64 -8.79 -10.16
C TYR A 87 8.54 -7.26 -10.06
N PHE A 88 7.35 -6.70 -10.25
CA PHE A 88 7.12 -5.26 -10.18
C PHE A 88 7.30 -4.70 -8.76
N ASP A 89 6.85 -5.43 -7.74
CA ASP A 89 7.04 -5.05 -6.33
C ASP A 89 8.54 -4.93 -6.02
N LYS A 90 9.32 -5.98 -6.30
CA LYS A 90 10.78 -5.97 -6.13
C LYS A 90 11.46 -4.86 -6.92
N ARG A 91 11.00 -4.58 -8.14
CA ARG A 91 11.58 -3.54 -8.98
C ARG A 91 11.34 -2.16 -8.39
N ARG A 92 10.19 -1.91 -7.77
CA ARG A 92 9.93 -0.65 -7.08
C ARG A 92 10.82 -0.50 -5.84
N ASP A 93 10.90 -1.52 -4.99
CA ASP A 93 11.77 -1.50 -3.81
C ASP A 93 13.22 -1.20 -4.21
N PHE A 94 13.69 -1.82 -5.30
CA PHE A 94 15.02 -1.56 -5.83
C PHE A 94 15.20 -0.12 -6.34
N LEU A 95 14.20 0.47 -6.99
CA LEU A 95 14.26 1.86 -7.45
C LEU A 95 14.34 2.83 -6.27
N LYS A 96 13.56 2.58 -5.22
CA LYS A 96 13.60 3.35 -3.97
C LYS A 96 14.93 3.22 -3.26
N TYR A 97 15.43 2.00 -3.17
CA TYR A 97 16.75 1.73 -2.62
C TYR A 97 17.86 2.46 -3.39
N LYS A 98 17.81 2.42 -4.72
CA LYS A 98 18.75 3.14 -5.58
C LYS A 98 18.67 4.66 -5.35
N GLU A 99 17.47 5.21 -5.21
CA GLU A 99 17.27 6.63 -4.92
C GLU A 99 17.85 7.01 -3.55
N GLN A 100 17.65 6.19 -2.52
CA GLN A 100 18.23 6.38 -1.19
C GLN A 100 19.76 6.32 -1.18
N LEU A 101 20.35 5.39 -1.95
CA LEU A 101 21.80 5.30 -2.15
C LEU A 101 22.36 6.54 -2.84
N GLN A 102 21.69 7.02 -3.90
CA GLN A 102 22.09 8.25 -4.59
C GLN A 102 21.93 9.48 -3.68
N ALA A 103 20.92 9.49 -2.81
CA ALA A 103 20.70 10.51 -1.80
C ALA A 103 21.63 10.40 -0.58
N GLY A 104 22.55 9.42 -0.54
CA GLY A 104 23.55 9.26 0.52
C GLY A 104 22.99 8.81 1.88
N LYS A 105 21.74 8.36 1.93
CA LYS A 105 21.06 7.87 3.15
C LYS A 105 20.89 6.36 3.04
N TYR A 106 21.94 5.59 3.35
CA TYR A 106 21.85 4.14 3.43
C TYR A 106 21.90 3.68 4.89
N GLU A 107 20.82 3.05 5.36
CA GLU A 107 20.86 2.21 6.54
C GLU A 107 20.71 0.75 6.09
N PRO A 108 21.76 -0.09 6.20
CA PRO A 108 21.62 -1.52 5.93
C PRO A 108 20.68 -2.17 6.96
N PRO A 109 19.75 -3.04 6.54
CA PRO A 109 19.03 -3.89 7.48
C PRO A 109 20.05 -4.80 8.17
N GLY A 110 20.23 -4.62 9.49
CA GLY A 110 21.21 -5.33 10.29
C GLY A 110 21.17 -6.84 10.05
N THR A 111 22.34 -7.41 9.74
CA THR A 111 22.57 -8.85 9.70
C THR A 111 22.22 -9.43 11.07
N THR A 112 21.11 -10.17 11.16
CA THR A 112 20.86 -11.02 12.31
C THR A 112 21.80 -12.22 12.19
N GLU A 113 23.02 -12.05 12.70
CA GLU A 113 23.89 -13.17 13.07
C GLU A 113 23.15 -14.01 14.11
N LYS A 114 22.63 -15.15 13.65
CA LYS A 114 22.07 -16.18 14.51
C LYS A 114 23.25 -16.98 15.05
N SER A 115 23.59 -16.72 16.30
CA SER A 115 24.57 -17.46 17.11
C SER A 115 24.24 -18.94 17.25
#